data_AF-A0A6A7JZ11-F1
#
_entry.id   AF-A0A6A7JZ11-F1
#
_cell.length_a   1.000
_cell.length_b   1.000
_cell.length_c   1.000
_cell.angle_alpha   90.00
_cell.angle_beta   90.00
_cell.angle_gamma   90.00
#
_symmetry.space_group_name_H-M   'P 1'
#
loop_
_entity.id
_entity.type
_entity.pdbx_description
1 polymer ?
#
loop_
_entity_poly.entity_id
_entity_poly.type
_entity_poly.pdbx_seq_one_letter_code
_entity_poly.pdbx_strand_id
1 'polypeptide(L)' 'MNSVHSTMNQHVKGKHLSFEERVIIQTLLKDGCSIRAIARKLRCSPSTISYEVRRGTVSLYHGKQKRYKADQGQS' A
#
# COMPACT_ATOMS: atom_id res chain seq x y z
N MET A 1 -18.63 -2.57 -27.39
CA MET A 1 -17.71 -2.00 -26.39
C MET A 1 -17.80 -2.83 -25.12
N ASN A 2 -16.99 -3.86 -25.06
CA ASN A 2 -16.88 -4.84 -23.99
C ASN A 2 -16.07 -4.23 -22.83
N SER A 3 -16.78 -3.69 -21.83
CA SER A 3 -16.21 -3.33 -20.54
C SER A 3 -15.69 -4.60 -19.87
N VAL A 4 -14.42 -4.90 -20.08
CA VAL A 4 -13.68 -5.94 -19.35
C VAL A 4 -13.53 -5.46 -17.91
N HIS A 5 -14.57 -5.68 -17.11
CA HIS A 5 -14.46 -5.66 -15.65
C HIS A 5 -13.56 -6.84 -15.28
N SER A 6 -12.26 -6.58 -15.35
CA SER A 6 -11.20 -7.50 -15.00
C SER A 6 -11.55 -8.14 -13.67
N THR A 7 -11.78 -9.44 -13.69
CA THR A 7 -11.94 -10.30 -12.51
C THR A 7 -10.60 -10.31 -11.78
N MET A 8 -10.29 -9.19 -11.13
CA MET A 8 -9.22 -9.05 -10.15
C MET A 8 -9.49 -10.13 -9.12
N ASN A 9 -8.55 -11.07 -8.95
CA ASN A 9 -8.55 -12.00 -7.83
C ASN A 9 -8.85 -11.19 -6.56
N GLN A 10 -10.06 -11.39 -6.04
CA GLN A 10 -10.67 -10.49 -5.09
C GLN A 10 -9.83 -10.52 -3.82
N HIS A 11 -9.29 -9.37 -3.42
CA HIS A 11 -8.84 -9.20 -2.04
C HIS A 11 -9.99 -9.67 -1.13
N VAL A 12 -9.73 -10.68 -0.30
CA VAL A 12 -10.74 -11.21 0.59
C VAL A 12 -11.07 -10.12 1.60
N LYS A 13 -12.34 -9.70 1.63
CA LYS A 13 -12.82 -8.69 2.58
C LYS A 13 -12.43 -9.11 4.01
N GLY A 14 -11.75 -8.23 4.73
CA GLY A 14 -11.23 -8.50 6.08
C GLY A 14 -9.81 -9.06 6.14
N LYS A 15 -9.18 -9.39 5.01
CA LYS A 15 -7.75 -9.73 4.98
C LYS A 15 -6.91 -8.48 5.22
N HIS A 16 -6.13 -8.48 6.30
CA HIS A 16 -5.11 -7.46 6.56
C HIS A 16 -3.86 -7.71 5.73
N LEU A 17 -3.13 -6.64 5.43
CA LEU A 17 -1.85 -6.75 4.73
C LEU A 17 -0.85 -7.52 5.60
N SER A 18 -0.17 -8.49 5.01
CA SER A 18 0.94 -9.18 5.67
C SER A 18 2.14 -8.25 5.84
N PHE A 19 3.09 -8.63 6.71
CA PHE A 19 4.34 -7.89 6.85
C PHE A 19 5.12 -7.83 5.52
N GLU A 20 5.15 -8.93 4.77
CA GLU A 20 5.78 -8.99 3.45
C GLU A 20 5.14 -8.01 2.46
N GLU A 21 3.80 -7.98 2.41
CA GLU A 21 3.05 -7.04 1.58
C GLU A 21 3.40 -5.58 1.96
N ARG A 22 3.53 -5.28 3.25
CA ARG A 22 3.97 -3.95 3.73
C ARG A 22 5.41 -3.61 3.37
N VAL A 23 6.33 -4.58 3.43
CA VAL A 23 7.72 -4.38 2.97
C VAL A 23 7.75 -4.06 1.48
N ILE A 24 6.92 -4.73 0.66
CA ILE A 24 6.77 -4.41 -0.76
C ILE A 24 6.28 -2.98 -0.96
N ILE A 25 5.26 -2.53 -0.21
CA ILE A 25 4.78 -1.14 -0.25
C ILE A 25 5.93 -0.17 0.05
N GLN A 26 6.71 -0.44 1.10
CA GLN A 26 7.82 0.43 1.50
C GLN A 26 8.89 0.54 0.41
N THR A 27 9.28 -0.58 -0.21
CA THR A 27 10.30 -0.58 -1.26
C THR A 27 9.79 0.17 -2.49
N LEU A 28 8.59 -0.13 -2.97
CA LEU A 28 8.05 0.51 -4.17
C LEU A 28 7.80 2.02 -3.99
N LEU A 29 7.44 2.46 -2.79
CA LEU A 29 7.36 3.90 -2.49
C LEU A 29 8.72 4.58 -2.54
N LYS A 30 9.79 3.92 -2.07
CA LYS A 30 11.16 4.44 -2.19
C LYS A 30 11.60 4.53 -3.65
N ASP A 31 11.16 3.59 -4.47
CA ASP A 31 11.40 3.58 -5.92
C ASP A 31 10.52 4.59 -6.69
N GLY A 32 9.69 5.38 -5.99
CA GLY A 32 8.84 6.40 -6.61
C GLY A 32 7.59 5.86 -7.31
N CYS A 33 7.21 4.61 -7.06
CA CYS A 33 5.99 4.04 -7.63
C CYS A 33 4.73 4.71 -7.07
N SER A 34 3.74 4.93 -7.93
CA SER A 34 2.45 5.46 -7.49
C SER A 34 1.65 4.43 -6.70
N ILE A 35 0.77 4.91 -5.80
CA ILE A 35 -0.16 4.07 -5.02
C ILE A 35 -0.96 3.12 -5.92
N ARG A 36 -1.37 3.56 -7.11
CA ARG A 36 -2.10 2.73 -8.08
C ARG A 36 -1.23 1.63 -8.68
N ALA A 37 0.06 1.89 -8.92
CA ALA A 37 0.99 0.86 -9.38
C ALA A 37 1.22 -0.20 -8.31
N ILE A 38 1.40 0.23 -7.05
CA ILE A 38 1.56 -0.66 -5.89
C ILE A 38 0.31 -1.52 -5.69
N ALA A 39 -0.88 -0.92 -5.76
CA ALA A 39 -2.15 -1.63 -5.62
C ALA A 39 -2.33 -2.72 -6.69
N ARG A 40 -1.96 -2.44 -7.95
CA ARG A 40 -1.95 -3.46 -9.02
C ARG A 40 -0.96 -4.59 -8.74
N LYS A 41 0.23 -4.28 -8.22
CA LYS A 41 1.24 -5.28 -7.86
C LYS A 41 0.75 -6.22 -6.76
N LEU A 42 0.09 -5.67 -5.75
CA LEU A 42 -0.43 -6.41 -4.59
C LEU A 42 -1.85 -6.95 -4.77
N ARG A 43 -2.48 -6.72 -5.93
CA ARG A 43 -3.85 -7.13 -6.25
C ARG A 43 -4.87 -6.68 -5.19
N CYS A 44 -4.71 -5.47 -4.67
CA CYS A 44 -5.62 -4.89 -3.70
C CYS A 44 -6.16 -3.54 -4.20
N SER A 45 -7.11 -2.97 -3.46
CA SER A 45 -7.66 -1.66 -3.83
C SER A 45 -6.62 -0.54 -3.60
N PRO A 46 -6.61 0.52 -4.43
CA PRO A 46 -5.79 1.70 -4.18
C PRO A 46 -6.09 2.37 -2.84
N SER A 47 -7.33 2.28 -2.35
CA SER A 47 -7.73 2.80 -1.03
C SER A 47 -7.10 2.00 0.11
N THR A 48 -6.96 0.67 -0.01
CA THR A 48 -6.23 -0.16 0.95
C THR A 48 -4.79 0.33 1.11
N ILE A 49 -4.07 0.52 -0.01
CA ILE A 49 -2.69 1.02 0.02
C ILE A 49 -2.64 2.45 0.55
N SER A 50 -3.53 3.33 0.09
CA SER A 50 -3.57 4.72 0.57
C SER A 50 -3.79 4.80 2.08
N TYR A 51 -4.68 3.95 2.62
CA TYR A 51 -4.98 3.92 4.03
C TYR A 51 -3.81 3.37 4.85
N GLU A 52 -3.22 2.26 4.40
CA GLU A 52 -2.02 1.68 4.99
C GLU A 52 -0.87 2.70 5.03
N VAL A 53 -0.56 3.32 3.88
CA VAL A 53 0.52 4.31 3.78
C VAL A 53 0.27 5.48 4.73
N ARG A 54 -0.96 5.99 4.79
CA ARG A 54 -1.32 7.06 5.72
C ARG A 54 -1.10 6.67 7.18
N ARG A 55 -1.47 5.44 7.58
CA ARG A 55 -1.28 4.97 8.97
C ARG A 55 0.17 4.67 9.31
N GLY A 56 0.94 4.09 8.38
CA GLY A 56 2.35 3.74 8.59
C GLY A 56 3.36 4.83 8.25
N THR A 57 2.91 6.03 7.86
CA THR A 57 3.80 7.17 7.59
C THR A 57 4.17 7.89 8.88
N VAL A 58 5.46 7.93 9.18
CA VAL A 58 6.01 8.63 10.35
C VAL A 58 6.71 9.93 9.95
N SER A 59 6.63 10.91 10.84
CA SER A 59 7.39 12.16 10.77
C SER A 59 8.80 11.94 11.33
N LEU A 60 9.82 12.21 10.52
CA LEU A 60 11.22 12.16 10.87
C LEU A 60 11.80 13.57 10.94
N TYR A 61 12.94 13.71 11.63
CA TYR A 61 13.70 14.96 11.73
C TYR A 61 12.83 16.16 12.16
N HIS A 62 12.06 15.99 13.24
CA HIS A 62 11.14 17.01 13.75
C HIS A 62 10.07 17.43 12.72
N GLY A 63 9.61 16.49 11.89
CA GLY A 63 8.55 16.73 10.89
C GLY A 63 9.03 17.22 9.53
N LYS A 64 10.34 17.42 9.34
CA LYS A 64 10.91 17.84 8.05
C LYS A 64 10.74 16.78 6.96
N GLN A 65 10.64 15.51 7.32
CA GLN A 65 10.46 14.42 6.37
C GLN A 65 9.36 13.47 6.81
N LYS A 66 8.57 12.99 5.87
CA LYS A 66 7.58 11.93 6.09
C LYS A 66 8.03 10.68 5.37
N ARG A 67 8.01 9.55 6.05
CA ARG A 67 8.41 8.26 5.48
C ARG A 67 7.49 7.15 5.96
N TYR A 68 6.98 6.36 5.02
CA TYR A 68 6.28 5.12 5.34
C TYR A 68 7.27 4.10 5.89
N LYS A 69 6.90 3.44 6.98
CA LYS A 69 7.62 2.30 7.54
C LYS A 69 6.67 1.11 7.74
N ALA A 70 7.09 -0.07 7.28
CA ALA A 70 6.29 -1.29 7.30
C ALA A 70 6.02 -1.85 8.71
N ASP A 71 6.91 -1.56 9.66
CA ASP A 71 6.80 -1.94 11.08
C ASP A 71 5.64 -1.25 11.79
N GLN A 72 5.32 0.00 11.42
CA GLN A 72 4.28 0.80 12.06
C GLN A 72 2.84 0.39 11.66
N GLY A 73 2.69 -0.48 10.67
CA GLY A 73 1.38 -0.93 10.18
C GLY A 73 0.73 -2.05 11.01
N GLN A 74 1.43 -2.68 11.95
CA GLN A 74 0.98 -3.91 12.64
C GLN A 74 -0.10 -3.72 13.73
N SER A 75 -0.72 -2.54 13.84
CA SER A 75 -1.78 -2.26 14.81
C SER A 75 -3.17 -2.78 14.41
#